data_AF-A0A4R3AT92-F1
#
_entry.id   AF-A0A4R3AT92-F1
#
_cell.length_a   1.000
_cell.length_b   1.000
_cell.length_c   1.000
_cell.angle_alpha   90.00
_cell.angle_beta   90.00
_cell.angle_gamma   90.00
#
_symmetry.space_group_name_H-M   'P 1'
#
loop_
_entity.id
_entity.type
_entity.pdbx_description
1 polymer ?
#
loop_
_entity_poly.entity_id
_entity_poly.type
_entity_poly.pdbx_seq_one_letter_code
_entity_poly.pdbx_strand_id
1 'polypeptide(L)'
;MKLYIFVLSLFGAWMLASCSKMDDFTKYTNGQEQIYPAKLDSIKVRSGKYRVQIEGVFRVSTGISEIRVYWNSKQDSMRFPVQLKNANDTVRCLIENLPEGPMNFEVRTLDPQGRLSIPTNLVGSIYGERYREGLFQRSVVQQNFVAGQQLQLVTQDVAATMGADAMRIKYKKDDGKMIDTLVKTKSQNAQILLSHYALYSELSYQTIFRPDSNAIDTFVVQPTKLIPKGDITAWYLKNFKKPFTSVAYDGNRWGTLNDWITNSSMKNHNGFGGFASDDGGVVNVEAGWGAPAIVNGKIEQQVTLLPGKYRFFCTLSATNYDQPPAYLVISKSNKTIPDWEQINDALLYTEVKSDGIYFDIKEKVTVNMGMLLNFQPDHYMKIDAFQITLQ
;
A
#
# COMPACT_ATOMS: atom_id res chain seq x y z
N MET A 1 51.33 49.32 -61.35
CA MET A 1 50.76 49.77 -60.05
C MET A 1 49.45 50.55 -60.17
N LYS A 2 49.29 51.47 -61.15
CA LYS A 2 48.04 52.25 -61.32
C LYS A 2 46.80 51.44 -61.73
N LEU A 3 46.95 50.33 -62.48
CA LEU A 3 45.82 49.49 -62.92
C LEU A 3 45.21 48.64 -61.77
N TYR A 4 46.04 48.14 -60.85
CA TYR A 4 45.58 47.35 -59.69
C TYR A 4 44.84 48.20 -58.66
N ILE A 5 45.23 49.46 -58.48
CA ILE A 5 44.52 50.40 -57.59
C ILE A 5 43.12 50.72 -58.13
N PHE A 6 42.96 50.77 -59.45
CA PHE A 6 41.65 51.02 -60.08
C PHE A 6 40.72 49.80 -59.96
N VAL A 7 41.24 48.58 -60.09
CA VAL A 7 40.46 47.34 -59.91
C VAL A 7 40.09 47.13 -58.43
N LEU A 8 40.98 47.43 -57.48
CA LEU A 8 40.65 47.38 -56.04
C LEU A 8 39.60 48.43 -55.64
N SER A 9 39.66 49.62 -56.24
CA SER A 9 38.68 50.69 -56.05
C SER A 9 37.28 50.29 -56.55
N LEU A 10 37.21 49.66 -57.74
CA LEU A 10 35.95 49.17 -58.29
C LEU A 10 35.34 48.02 -57.47
N PHE A 11 36.18 47.14 -56.91
CA PHE A 11 35.73 46.03 -56.07
C PHE A 11 35.25 46.50 -54.68
N GLY A 12 35.88 47.54 -54.13
CA GLY A 12 35.43 48.19 -52.88
C GLY A 12 34.08 48.91 -53.03
N ALA A 13 33.82 49.52 -54.18
CA ALA A 13 32.54 50.18 -54.46
C ALA A 13 31.37 49.19 -54.59
N TRP A 14 31.60 47.96 -55.06
CA TRP A 14 30.58 46.92 -55.15
C TRP A 14 30.20 46.31 -53.79
N MET A 15 31.11 46.30 -52.79
CA MET A 15 30.78 45.82 -51.45
C MET A 15 29.87 46.77 -50.66
N LEU A 16 29.83 48.06 -51.00
CA LEU A 16 28.93 49.03 -50.35
C LEU A 16 27.50 49.01 -50.90
N ALA A 17 27.27 48.39 -52.07
CA ALA A 17 25.93 48.25 -52.66
C ALA A 17 25.15 47.03 -52.11
N SER A 18 25.78 46.19 -51.28
CA SER A 18 25.14 45.02 -50.65
C SER A 18 24.56 45.31 -49.25
N CYS A 19 24.72 46.54 -48.72
CA CYS A 19 24.04 46.95 -47.49
C CYS A 19 22.57 47.27 -47.81
N SER A 20 21.72 46.25 -47.84
CA SER A 20 20.28 46.45 -47.70
C SER A 20 20.00 47.19 -46.39
N LYS A 21 19.23 48.28 -46.44
CA LYS A 21 18.85 49.05 -45.24
C LYS A 21 18.26 48.11 -44.21
N MET A 22 18.84 48.09 -43.01
CA MET A 22 18.42 47.23 -41.91
C MET A 22 16.96 47.49 -41.48
N ASP A 23 16.37 48.62 -41.88
CA ASP A 23 15.02 49.07 -41.52
C ASP A 23 13.90 48.63 -42.50
N ASP A 24 14.19 47.70 -43.42
CA ASP A 24 13.24 47.26 -44.45
C ASP A 24 12.01 46.50 -43.88
N PHE A 25 11.96 46.25 -42.56
CA PHE A 25 10.76 45.73 -41.88
C PHE A 25 9.73 46.81 -41.52
N THR A 26 10.12 48.09 -41.45
CA THR A 26 9.23 49.23 -41.10
C THR A 26 8.15 49.50 -42.14
N LYS A 27 8.34 49.02 -43.39
CA LYS A 27 7.35 49.09 -44.47
C LYS A 27 6.09 48.27 -44.20
N TYR A 28 6.14 47.34 -43.25
CA TYR A 28 5.00 46.51 -42.85
C TYR A 28 4.28 47.04 -41.60
N THR A 29 4.75 48.14 -40.98
CA THR A 29 4.18 48.68 -39.73
C THR A 29 3.72 50.14 -39.83
N ASN A 30 3.59 50.69 -41.05
CA ASN A 30 3.28 52.11 -41.29
C ASN A 30 4.18 53.09 -40.49
N GLY A 31 5.44 52.70 -40.22
CA GLY A 31 6.39 53.53 -39.47
C GLY A 31 6.15 53.59 -37.96
N GLN A 32 5.27 52.76 -37.38
CA GLN A 32 5.08 52.69 -35.93
C GLN A 32 5.66 51.40 -35.33
N GLU A 33 6.28 51.51 -34.17
CA GLU A 33 6.77 50.37 -33.40
C GLU A 33 5.59 49.64 -32.73
N GLN A 34 5.42 48.35 -33.03
CA GLN A 34 4.42 47.52 -32.35
C GLN A 34 4.94 47.10 -30.98
N ILE A 35 4.35 47.66 -29.92
CA ILE A 35 4.71 47.35 -28.54
C ILE A 35 3.86 46.18 -28.03
N TYR A 36 4.52 45.11 -27.60
CA TYR A 36 3.88 43.93 -27.01
C TYR A 36 4.25 43.83 -25.52
N PRO A 37 3.27 43.75 -24.60
CA PRO A 37 3.57 43.48 -23.20
C PRO A 37 4.24 42.12 -23.00
N ALA A 38 4.90 41.97 -21.85
CA ALA A 38 5.57 40.72 -21.49
C ALA A 38 4.58 39.55 -21.40
N LYS A 39 4.95 38.40 -21.94
CA LYS A 39 4.21 37.14 -21.79
C LYS A 39 4.49 36.49 -20.43
N LEU A 40 3.62 35.55 -20.04
CA LEU A 40 3.94 34.61 -18.95
C LEU A 40 5.13 33.74 -19.34
N ASP A 41 6.02 33.49 -18.40
CA ASP A 41 7.10 32.50 -18.50
C ASP A 41 6.82 31.28 -17.61
N SER A 42 7.52 30.17 -17.85
CA SER A 42 7.52 28.97 -16.98
C SER A 42 6.11 28.43 -16.70
N ILE A 43 5.27 28.44 -17.74
CA ILE A 43 3.85 28.14 -17.65
C ILE A 43 3.60 26.65 -17.38
N LYS A 44 2.69 26.36 -16.45
CA LYS A 44 2.17 25.03 -16.16
C LYS A 44 0.65 25.03 -16.32
N VAL A 45 0.15 24.05 -17.06
CA VAL A 45 -1.26 23.73 -17.12
C VAL A 45 -1.53 22.63 -16.12
N ARG A 46 -2.46 22.88 -15.19
CA ARG A 46 -2.79 21.97 -14.11
C ARG A 46 -4.26 21.61 -14.20
N SER A 47 -4.52 20.42 -14.74
CA SER A 47 -5.87 19.92 -14.97
C SER A 47 -6.61 19.55 -13.70
N GLY A 48 -7.92 19.70 -13.70
CA GLY A 48 -8.80 19.35 -12.59
C GLY A 48 -10.15 18.80 -13.08
N LYS A 49 -11.07 18.63 -12.14
CA LYS A 49 -12.43 18.17 -12.41
C LYS A 49 -13.27 19.33 -12.94
N TYR A 50 -13.62 19.30 -14.23
CA TYR A 50 -14.34 20.35 -14.96
C TYR A 50 -13.68 21.74 -14.85
N ARG A 51 -12.35 21.76 -14.67
CA ARG A 51 -11.60 23.00 -14.47
C ARG A 51 -10.13 22.83 -14.82
N VAL A 52 -9.45 23.96 -15.03
CA VAL A 52 -8.00 24.02 -15.23
C VAL A 52 -7.42 25.22 -14.50
N GLN A 53 -6.24 25.05 -13.92
CA GLN A 53 -5.42 26.15 -13.43
C GLN A 53 -4.22 26.35 -14.35
N ILE A 54 -4.09 27.56 -14.90
CA ILE A 54 -2.89 27.99 -15.59
C ILE A 54 -2.03 28.75 -14.57
N GLU A 55 -0.85 28.23 -14.30
CA GLU A 55 0.14 28.86 -13.42
C GLU A 55 1.32 29.33 -14.26
N GLY A 56 1.87 30.51 -13.98
CA GLY A 56 3.13 30.93 -14.58
C GLY A 56 3.75 32.11 -13.87
N VAL A 57 4.90 32.55 -14.37
CA VAL A 57 5.74 33.54 -13.71
C VAL A 57 5.90 34.77 -14.59
N PHE A 58 5.71 35.95 -14.03
CA PHE A 58 6.17 37.20 -14.63
C PHE A 58 7.56 37.52 -14.15
N ARG A 59 8.46 37.85 -15.09
CA ARG A 59 9.83 38.33 -14.82
C ARG A 59 9.96 39.84 -15.02
N VAL A 60 8.89 40.55 -14.72
CA VAL A 60 8.75 42.01 -14.79
C VAL A 60 7.98 42.45 -13.56
N SER A 61 8.22 43.66 -13.08
CA SER A 61 7.53 44.21 -11.90
C SER A 61 6.41 45.19 -12.24
N THR A 62 6.29 45.62 -13.50
CA THR A 62 5.26 46.57 -13.98
C THR A 62 4.89 46.27 -15.44
N GLY A 63 3.89 46.99 -15.97
CA GLY A 63 3.53 46.93 -17.40
C GLY A 63 2.48 45.87 -17.76
N ILE A 64 1.91 45.18 -16.78
CA ILE A 64 0.84 44.19 -16.96
C ILE A 64 -0.33 44.54 -16.04
N SER A 65 -1.55 44.52 -16.56
CA SER A 65 -2.80 44.80 -15.84
C SER A 65 -3.74 43.59 -15.78
N GLU A 66 -3.72 42.74 -16.80
CA GLU A 66 -4.66 41.63 -16.96
C GLU A 66 -4.01 40.45 -17.69
N ILE A 67 -4.40 39.24 -17.33
CA ILE A 67 -4.25 38.04 -18.15
C ILE A 67 -5.62 37.70 -18.72
N ARG A 68 -5.68 37.43 -20.02
CA ARG A 68 -6.87 36.90 -20.67
C ARG A 68 -6.56 35.53 -21.24
N VAL A 69 -7.38 34.56 -20.85
CA VAL A 69 -7.29 33.20 -21.35
C VAL A 69 -8.48 32.95 -22.25
N TYR A 70 -8.22 32.48 -23.46
CA TYR A 70 -9.21 32.12 -24.46
C TYR A 70 -9.25 30.59 -24.63
N TRP A 71 -10.42 30.04 -24.90
CA TRP A 71 -10.62 28.65 -25.33
C TRP A 71 -11.72 28.59 -26.39
N ASN A 72 -12.08 27.37 -26.84
CA ASN A 72 -13.12 27.16 -27.85
C ASN A 72 -12.91 28.03 -29.11
N SER A 73 -11.69 27.96 -29.67
CA SER A 73 -11.31 28.78 -30.84
C SER A 73 -11.52 30.29 -30.63
N LYS A 74 -11.31 30.77 -29.40
CA LYS A 74 -11.49 32.16 -28.93
C LYS A 74 -12.93 32.66 -28.85
N GLN A 75 -13.90 31.77 -29.00
CA GLN A 75 -15.31 32.13 -28.76
C GLN A 75 -15.58 32.41 -27.28
N ASP A 76 -14.81 31.77 -26.40
CA ASP A 76 -14.91 31.95 -24.96
C ASP A 76 -13.61 32.52 -24.38
N SER A 77 -13.74 33.30 -23.31
CA SER A 77 -12.59 33.84 -22.59
C SER A 77 -12.88 34.16 -21.12
N MET A 78 -11.82 34.19 -20.31
CA MET A 78 -11.86 34.65 -18.93
C MET A 78 -10.72 35.65 -18.69
N ARG A 79 -11.02 36.69 -17.92
CA ARG A 79 -10.09 37.77 -17.57
C ARG A 79 -9.68 37.64 -16.12
N PHE A 80 -8.38 37.80 -15.87
CA PHE A 80 -7.78 37.74 -14.55
C PHE A 80 -7.00 39.03 -14.33
N PRO A 81 -7.46 39.94 -13.46
CA PRO A 81 -6.68 41.13 -13.13
C PRO A 81 -5.36 40.71 -12.45
N VAL A 82 -4.28 41.41 -12.77
CA VAL A 82 -2.95 41.14 -12.24
C VAL A 82 -2.40 42.38 -11.56
N GLN A 83 -1.85 42.20 -10.35
CA GLN A 83 -1.07 43.21 -9.65
C GLN A 83 0.28 42.60 -9.31
N LEU A 84 1.31 43.04 -10.03
CA LEU A 84 2.69 42.63 -9.81
C LEU A 84 3.26 43.43 -8.62
N LYS A 85 3.88 42.71 -7.69
CA LYS A 85 4.51 43.20 -6.47
C LYS A 85 6.03 43.09 -6.54
N ASN A 86 6.55 42.09 -7.24
CA ASN A 86 7.98 41.79 -7.32
C ASN A 86 8.44 41.65 -8.78
N ALA A 87 9.76 41.65 -8.99
CA ALA A 87 10.34 41.35 -10.30
C ALA A 87 10.10 39.90 -10.76
N ASN A 88 9.81 38.98 -9.83
CA ASN A 88 9.43 37.60 -10.10
C ASN A 88 8.15 37.26 -9.32
N ASP A 89 7.00 37.29 -9.98
CA ASP A 89 5.72 36.94 -9.37
C ASP A 89 5.07 35.74 -10.06
N THR A 90 4.54 34.83 -9.25
CA THR A 90 3.74 33.69 -9.73
C THR A 90 2.27 34.05 -9.73
N VAL A 91 1.61 33.84 -10.87
CA VAL A 91 0.18 34.07 -11.06
C VAL A 91 -0.54 32.75 -11.33
N ARG A 92 -1.79 32.67 -10.88
CA ARG A 92 -2.65 31.49 -11.04
C ARG A 92 -4.02 31.91 -11.56
N CYS A 93 -4.40 31.36 -12.70
CA CYS A 93 -5.67 31.60 -13.36
C CYS A 93 -6.48 30.30 -13.31
N LEU A 94 -7.53 30.26 -12.49
CA LEU A 94 -8.45 29.12 -12.41
C LEU A 94 -9.67 29.37 -13.29
N ILE A 95 -9.94 28.44 -14.21
CA ILE A 95 -11.11 28.45 -15.09
C ILE A 95 -11.95 27.22 -14.75
N GLU A 96 -13.20 27.42 -14.37
CA GLU A 96 -14.13 26.38 -13.93
C GLU A 96 -15.26 26.15 -14.95
N ASN A 97 -16.06 25.10 -14.73
CA ASN A 97 -17.20 24.71 -15.58
C ASN A 97 -16.83 24.42 -17.04
N LEU A 98 -15.65 23.84 -17.27
CA LEU A 98 -15.18 23.45 -18.59
C LEU A 98 -15.69 22.06 -18.98
N PRO A 99 -16.00 21.81 -20.28
CA PRO A 99 -16.35 20.48 -20.75
C PRO A 99 -15.19 19.50 -20.56
N GLU A 100 -15.50 18.24 -20.23
CA GLU A 100 -14.49 17.19 -20.11
C GLU A 100 -13.85 16.89 -21.48
N GLY A 101 -12.52 16.76 -21.51
CA GLY A 101 -11.78 16.41 -22.72
C GLY A 101 -10.50 17.23 -22.90
N PRO A 102 -9.72 16.93 -23.95
CA PRO A 102 -8.58 17.74 -24.33
C PRO A 102 -9.04 19.13 -24.80
N MET A 103 -8.36 20.17 -24.34
CA MET A 103 -8.68 21.57 -24.65
C MET A 103 -7.42 22.37 -24.95
N ASN A 104 -7.55 23.29 -25.91
CA ASN A 104 -6.53 24.28 -26.23
C ASN A 104 -6.88 25.61 -25.56
N PHE A 105 -5.88 26.23 -24.97
CA PHE A 105 -5.97 27.55 -24.35
C PHE A 105 -4.99 28.51 -25.04
N GLU A 106 -5.43 29.73 -25.33
CA GLU A 106 -4.55 30.83 -25.71
C GLU A 106 -4.48 31.82 -24.55
N VAL A 107 -3.29 32.03 -24.01
CA VAL A 107 -3.02 33.02 -22.97
C VAL A 107 -2.46 34.28 -23.61
N ARG A 108 -3.07 35.41 -23.27
CA ARG A 108 -2.61 36.76 -23.61
C ARG A 108 -2.48 37.56 -22.33
N THR A 109 -1.52 38.46 -22.31
CA THR A 109 -1.36 39.48 -21.27
C THR A 109 -1.70 40.84 -21.86
N LEU A 110 -2.25 41.70 -21.03
CA LEU A 110 -2.62 43.06 -21.39
C LEU A 110 -1.85 44.03 -20.51
N ASP A 111 -1.43 45.14 -21.10
CA ASP A 111 -0.94 46.29 -20.36
C ASP A 111 -2.08 47.25 -19.98
N PRO A 112 -1.81 48.31 -19.19
CA PRO A 112 -2.84 49.30 -18.85
C PRO A 112 -3.44 50.04 -20.06
N GLN A 113 -2.77 50.03 -21.22
CA GLN A 113 -3.26 50.62 -22.47
C GLN A 113 -4.11 49.66 -23.31
N GLY A 114 -4.28 48.41 -22.85
CA GLY A 114 -5.06 47.39 -23.55
C GLY A 114 -4.34 46.71 -24.71
N ARG A 115 -3.04 46.92 -24.89
CA ARG A 115 -2.24 46.20 -25.91
C ARG A 115 -2.06 44.74 -25.49
N LEU A 116 -2.14 43.82 -26.44
CA LEU A 116 -2.02 42.37 -26.20
C LEU A 116 -0.59 41.91 -26.44
N SER A 117 -0.08 41.02 -25.59
CA SER A 117 1.16 40.30 -25.88
C SER A 117 0.98 39.31 -27.02
N ILE A 118 2.08 38.75 -27.53
CA ILE A 118 2.04 37.61 -28.46
C ILE A 118 1.33 36.41 -27.82
N PRO A 119 0.60 35.58 -28.61
CA PRO A 119 -0.14 34.46 -28.07
C PRO A 119 0.78 33.41 -27.47
N THR A 120 0.38 32.87 -26.33
CA THR A 120 0.97 31.63 -25.80
C THR A 120 -0.09 30.54 -25.79
N ASN A 121 0.08 29.55 -26.68
CA ASN A 121 -0.84 28.43 -26.81
C ASN A 121 -0.45 27.29 -25.86
N LEU A 122 -1.44 26.73 -25.19
CA LEU A 122 -1.28 25.67 -24.19
C LEU A 122 -2.33 24.58 -24.43
N VAL A 123 -2.00 23.36 -24.02
CA VAL A 123 -2.92 22.22 -24.08
C VAL A 123 -3.13 21.67 -22.67
N GLY A 124 -4.38 21.38 -22.32
CA GLY A 124 -4.76 20.75 -21.06
C GLY A 124 -5.80 19.66 -21.28
N SER A 125 -5.88 18.69 -20.38
CA SER A 125 -6.93 17.67 -20.39
C SER A 125 -7.89 17.92 -19.24
N ILE A 126 -9.12 18.35 -19.51
CA ILE A 126 -10.13 18.53 -18.46
C ILE A 126 -10.69 17.17 -18.10
N TYR A 127 -10.65 16.83 -16.82
CA TYR A 127 -11.18 15.57 -16.31
C TYR A 127 -12.59 15.76 -15.78
N GLY A 128 -13.39 14.71 -15.73
CA GLY A 128 -14.80 14.79 -15.31
C GLY A 128 -15.35 13.43 -14.91
N GLU A 129 -16.67 13.28 -14.98
CA GLU A 129 -17.35 12.05 -14.62
C GLU A 129 -16.97 10.88 -15.53
N ARG A 130 -16.74 11.08 -16.84
CA ARG A 130 -16.36 9.98 -17.73
C ARG A 130 -14.97 9.45 -17.39
N TYR A 131 -14.02 10.33 -17.06
CA TYR A 131 -12.75 9.92 -16.47
C TYR A 131 -12.98 9.13 -15.17
N ARG A 132 -13.80 9.63 -14.24
CA ARG A 132 -14.09 8.96 -12.96
C ARG A 132 -14.70 7.58 -13.15
N GLU A 133 -15.62 7.42 -14.09
CA GLU A 133 -16.31 6.15 -14.40
C GLU A 133 -15.37 5.12 -15.02
N GLY A 134 -14.31 5.56 -15.70
CA GLY A 134 -13.26 4.68 -16.20
C GLY A 134 -12.27 4.18 -15.13
N LEU A 135 -12.38 4.65 -13.88
CA LEU A 135 -11.50 4.24 -12.79
C LEU A 135 -12.04 2.99 -12.07
N PHE A 136 -11.13 2.07 -11.77
CA PHE A 136 -11.45 0.82 -11.08
C PHE A 136 -10.78 0.76 -9.71
N GLN A 137 -11.43 0.10 -8.76
CA GLN A 137 -10.85 -0.12 -7.44
C GLN A 137 -9.61 -1.02 -7.53
N ARG A 138 -8.47 -0.52 -7.02
CA ARG A 138 -7.27 -1.33 -6.81
C ARG A 138 -7.54 -2.40 -5.75
N SER A 139 -7.33 -3.67 -6.09
CA SER A 139 -7.63 -4.79 -5.19
C SER A 139 -6.58 -4.94 -4.10
N VAL A 140 -7.00 -5.43 -2.92
CA VAL A 140 -6.09 -5.99 -1.91
C VAL A 140 -5.84 -7.45 -2.30
N VAL A 141 -4.58 -7.80 -2.56
CA VAL A 141 -4.20 -9.13 -3.07
C VAL A 141 -3.65 -10.05 -1.98
N GLN A 142 -3.13 -9.49 -0.89
CA GLN A 142 -2.68 -10.27 0.28
C GLN A 142 -2.98 -9.53 1.58
N GLN A 143 -3.16 -10.31 2.64
CA GLN A 143 -3.52 -9.85 3.97
C GLN A 143 -2.68 -10.64 4.97
N ASN A 144 -1.80 -9.97 5.70
CA ASN A 144 -0.88 -10.61 6.63
C ASN A 144 -1.10 -10.02 8.02
N PHE A 145 -1.43 -10.86 9.00
CA PHE A 145 -1.41 -10.48 10.40
C PHE A 145 0.01 -10.65 10.91
N VAL A 146 0.67 -9.53 11.22
CA VAL A 146 2.07 -9.50 11.65
C VAL A 146 2.16 -9.14 13.12
N ALA A 147 3.27 -9.49 13.77
CA ALA A 147 3.46 -9.30 15.21
C ALA A 147 3.14 -7.86 15.68
N GLY A 148 2.69 -7.73 16.94
CA GLY A 148 2.27 -6.44 17.49
C GLY A 148 0.87 -5.98 17.06
N GLN A 149 -0.03 -6.92 16.73
CA GLN A 149 -1.42 -6.65 16.34
C GLN A 149 -1.55 -5.72 15.12
N GLN A 150 -0.69 -5.92 14.13
CA GLN A 150 -0.69 -5.14 12.91
C GLN A 150 -1.22 -5.96 11.74
N LEU A 151 -2.11 -5.35 10.95
CA LEU A 151 -2.60 -5.93 9.70
C LEU A 151 -1.87 -5.26 8.53
N GLN A 152 -1.12 -6.04 7.77
CA GLN A 152 -0.49 -5.61 6.54
C GLN A 152 -1.37 -5.99 5.35
N LEU A 153 -1.67 -5.02 4.49
CA LEU A 153 -2.37 -5.21 3.23
C LEU A 153 -1.39 -5.00 2.08
N VAL A 154 -1.34 -5.96 1.15
CA VAL A 154 -0.62 -5.81 -0.12
C VAL A 154 -1.65 -5.50 -1.20
N THR A 155 -1.36 -4.48 -2.00
CA THR A 155 -2.28 -3.98 -3.02
C THR A 155 -1.81 -4.38 -4.41
N GLN A 156 -2.75 -4.64 -5.32
CA GLN A 156 -2.48 -5.08 -6.68
C GLN A 156 -1.51 -4.15 -7.41
N ASP A 157 -0.52 -4.66 -8.13
CA ASP A 157 0.34 -3.80 -8.95
C ASP A 157 -0.42 -3.19 -10.14
N VAL A 158 -0.19 -1.90 -10.38
CA VAL A 158 -0.87 -1.12 -11.44
C VAL A 158 0.13 -0.31 -12.24
N ALA A 159 -0.22 -0.01 -13.50
CA ALA A 159 0.59 0.88 -14.33
C ALA A 159 0.57 2.31 -13.76
N ALA A 160 1.71 3.00 -13.80
CA ALA A 160 1.81 4.39 -13.33
C ALA A 160 0.85 5.34 -14.07
N THR A 161 0.55 5.04 -15.34
CA THR A 161 -0.39 5.79 -16.19
C THR A 161 -1.83 5.73 -15.71
N MET A 162 -2.20 4.78 -14.84
CA MET A 162 -3.53 4.72 -14.25
C MET A 162 -3.76 5.81 -13.20
N GLY A 163 -2.69 6.48 -12.73
CA GLY A 163 -2.81 7.59 -11.77
C GLY A 163 -3.22 7.16 -10.36
N ALA A 164 -3.07 5.89 -9.97
CA ALA A 164 -3.35 5.47 -8.59
C ALA A 164 -2.35 6.13 -7.63
N ASP A 165 -2.85 6.99 -6.74
CA ASP A 165 -2.05 7.93 -5.95
C ASP A 165 -2.02 7.56 -4.46
N ALA A 166 -3.18 7.16 -3.93
CA ALA A 166 -3.32 6.80 -2.52
C ALA A 166 -4.46 5.81 -2.32
N MET A 167 -4.55 5.27 -1.10
CA MET A 167 -5.73 4.54 -0.63
C MET A 167 -6.24 5.19 0.65
N ARG A 168 -7.55 5.45 0.70
CA ARG A 168 -8.23 5.81 1.95
C ARG A 168 -8.77 4.54 2.56
N ILE A 169 -8.43 4.27 3.82
CA ILE A 169 -8.82 3.06 4.55
C ILE A 169 -9.50 3.47 5.83
N LYS A 170 -10.68 2.92 6.08
CA LYS A 170 -11.38 3.05 7.36
C LYS A 170 -11.44 1.72 8.06
N TYR A 171 -10.99 1.66 9.30
CA TYR A 171 -10.95 0.42 10.09
C TYR A 171 -11.17 0.73 11.57
N LYS A 172 -11.57 -0.30 12.32
CA LYS A 172 -11.72 -0.23 13.76
C LYS A 172 -10.44 -0.69 14.45
N LYS A 173 -10.03 0.00 15.50
CA LYS A 173 -8.93 -0.42 16.38
C LYS A 173 -9.39 -1.32 17.52
N ASP A 174 -8.46 -2.06 18.11
CA ASP A 174 -8.64 -2.95 19.27
C ASP A 174 -9.29 -2.23 20.48
N ASP A 175 -9.01 -0.95 20.67
CA ASP A 175 -9.63 -0.05 21.66
C ASP A 175 -11.05 0.41 21.30
N GLY A 176 -11.56 0.01 20.14
CA GLY A 176 -12.87 0.35 19.62
C GLY A 176 -12.94 1.61 18.75
N LYS A 177 -11.85 2.38 18.66
CA LYS A 177 -11.80 3.64 17.90
C LYS A 177 -11.88 3.39 16.40
N MET A 178 -12.71 4.16 15.71
CA MET A 178 -12.71 4.20 14.24
C MET A 178 -11.59 5.09 13.73
N ILE A 179 -10.81 4.58 12.78
CA ILE A 179 -9.74 5.30 12.10
C ILE A 179 -10.14 5.49 10.65
N ASP A 180 -9.85 6.68 10.10
CA ASP A 180 -9.97 7.02 8.69
C ASP A 180 -8.62 7.56 8.24
N THR A 181 -7.86 6.73 7.54
CA THR A 181 -6.48 7.04 7.13
C THR A 181 -6.38 7.19 5.62
N LEU A 182 -5.50 8.10 5.19
CA LEU A 182 -5.11 8.25 3.80
C LEU A 182 -3.63 7.88 3.66
N VAL A 183 -3.36 6.82 2.90
CA VAL A 183 -2.00 6.29 2.71
C VAL A 183 -1.60 6.48 1.27
N LYS A 184 -0.52 7.24 1.03
CA LYS A 184 0.11 7.33 -0.29
C LYS A 184 0.67 5.96 -0.67
N THR A 185 0.36 5.50 -1.88
CA THR A 185 0.77 4.17 -2.35
C THR A 185 1.62 4.28 -3.59
N LYS A 186 2.67 3.46 -3.67
CA LYS A 186 3.41 3.25 -4.92
C LYS A 186 2.56 2.45 -5.90
N SER A 187 2.80 2.59 -7.20
CA SER A 187 2.11 1.79 -8.23
C SER A 187 2.50 0.31 -8.19
N GLN A 188 3.68 -0.01 -7.64
CA GLN A 188 4.24 -1.36 -7.55
C GLN A 188 4.64 -1.67 -6.11
N ASN A 189 4.45 -2.93 -5.67
CA ASN A 189 4.82 -3.45 -4.35
C ASN A 189 4.32 -2.60 -3.18
N ALA A 190 3.11 -2.04 -3.31
CA ALA A 190 2.56 -1.18 -2.26
C ALA A 190 1.98 -2.02 -1.11
N GLN A 191 2.55 -1.78 0.07
CA GLN A 191 2.16 -2.38 1.34
C GLN A 191 1.63 -1.30 2.28
N ILE A 192 0.54 -1.60 2.98
CA ILE A 192 -0.10 -0.69 3.93
C ILE A 192 -0.21 -1.41 5.27
N LEU A 193 0.28 -0.78 6.33
CA LEU A 193 0.26 -1.33 7.68
C LEU A 193 -0.78 -0.61 8.53
N LEU A 194 -1.74 -1.36 9.06
CA LEU A 194 -2.77 -0.88 9.97
C LEU A 194 -2.43 -1.34 11.38
N SER A 195 -2.14 -0.40 12.27
CA SER A 195 -1.77 -0.71 13.65
C SER A 195 -2.99 -0.92 14.52
N HIS A 196 -2.89 -1.87 15.46
CA HIS A 196 -3.95 -2.17 16.43
C HIS A 196 -5.29 -2.50 15.77
N TYR A 197 -5.27 -3.22 14.64
CA TYR A 197 -6.50 -3.55 13.93
C TYR A 197 -7.39 -4.47 14.79
N ALA A 198 -8.66 -4.11 14.98
CA ALA A 198 -9.62 -4.96 15.68
C ALA A 198 -9.89 -6.20 14.85
N LEU A 199 -9.47 -7.36 15.36
CA LEU A 199 -9.67 -8.64 14.71
C LEU A 199 -11.15 -8.86 14.33
N TYR A 200 -11.37 -9.49 13.16
CA TYR A 200 -12.70 -9.86 12.66
C TYR A 200 -13.64 -8.67 12.39
N SER A 201 -13.12 -7.44 12.40
CA SER A 201 -13.89 -6.24 12.06
C SER A 201 -13.87 -5.93 10.56
N GLU A 202 -15.00 -5.48 10.01
CA GLU A 202 -15.00 -4.99 8.64
C GLU A 202 -14.14 -3.73 8.53
N LEU A 203 -13.26 -3.68 7.53
CA LEU A 203 -12.63 -2.45 7.05
C LEU A 203 -13.23 -2.07 5.70
N SER A 204 -13.15 -0.77 5.38
CA SER A 204 -13.45 -0.29 4.04
C SER A 204 -12.24 0.40 3.44
N TYR A 205 -12.06 0.27 2.14
CA TYR A 205 -10.96 0.91 1.44
C TYR A 205 -11.42 1.42 0.07
N GLN A 206 -10.85 2.54 -0.36
CA GLN A 206 -11.09 3.12 -1.67
C GLN A 206 -9.79 3.65 -2.26
N THR A 207 -9.63 3.49 -3.58
CA THR A 207 -8.49 4.03 -4.30
C THR A 207 -8.72 5.51 -4.60
N ILE A 208 -7.68 6.30 -4.41
CA ILE A 208 -7.63 7.70 -4.81
C ILE A 208 -6.70 7.82 -6.01
N PHE A 209 -7.21 8.45 -7.05
CA PHE A 209 -6.55 8.66 -8.31
C PHE A 209 -6.17 10.12 -8.50
N ARG A 210 -4.98 10.33 -9.01
CA ARG A 210 -4.47 11.61 -9.50
C ARG A 210 -4.05 11.38 -10.96
N PRO A 211 -4.79 11.92 -11.94
CA PRO A 211 -4.57 11.62 -13.36
C PRO A 211 -3.14 11.86 -13.85
N ASP A 212 -2.52 12.93 -13.36
CA ASP A 212 -1.13 13.27 -13.62
C ASP A 212 -0.52 14.02 -12.43
N SER A 213 0.80 14.17 -12.40
CA SER A 213 1.51 14.79 -11.27
C SER A 213 1.17 16.27 -11.04
N ASN A 214 0.67 16.97 -12.05
CA ASN A 214 0.34 18.39 -11.99
C ASN A 214 -1.14 18.65 -11.65
N ALA A 215 -1.99 17.63 -11.75
CA ALA A 215 -3.42 17.71 -11.49
C ALA A 215 -3.72 18.35 -10.13
N ILE A 216 -4.66 19.28 -10.12
CA ILE A 216 -5.11 19.99 -8.91
C ILE A 216 -6.18 19.23 -8.12
N ASP A 217 -6.81 18.25 -8.77
CA ASP A 217 -7.87 17.44 -8.17
C ASP A 217 -7.50 15.96 -8.10
N THR A 218 -8.19 15.26 -7.21
CA THR A 218 -8.15 13.80 -7.12
C THR A 218 -9.53 13.23 -7.39
N PHE A 219 -9.56 12.00 -7.88
CA PHE A 219 -10.76 11.25 -8.16
C PHE A 219 -10.81 10.03 -7.25
N VAL A 220 -12.00 9.65 -6.83
CA VAL A 220 -12.19 8.50 -5.95
C VAL A 220 -13.21 7.55 -6.56
N VAL A 221 -13.00 6.26 -6.32
CA VAL A 221 -13.96 5.21 -6.65
C VAL A 221 -14.79 4.85 -5.42
N GLN A 222 -15.83 4.04 -5.62
CA GLN A 222 -16.67 3.58 -4.52
C GLN A 222 -15.86 2.72 -3.53
N PRO A 223 -16.11 2.84 -2.21
CA PRO A 223 -15.45 2.02 -1.22
C PRO A 223 -15.79 0.54 -1.39
N THR A 224 -14.79 -0.31 -1.20
CA THR A 224 -14.95 -1.76 -1.05
C THR A 224 -14.80 -2.14 0.41
N LYS A 225 -15.62 -3.09 0.87
CA LYS A 225 -15.57 -3.67 2.21
C LYS A 225 -14.75 -4.94 2.19
N LEU A 226 -14.01 -5.18 3.26
CA LEU A 226 -13.19 -6.38 3.46
C LEU A 226 -13.26 -6.77 4.93
N ILE A 227 -13.46 -8.06 5.20
CA ILE A 227 -13.23 -8.65 6.50
C ILE A 227 -11.92 -9.46 6.38
N PRO A 228 -10.82 -8.97 6.96
CA PRO A 228 -9.54 -9.65 6.93
C PRO A 228 -9.59 -11.08 7.45
N LYS A 229 -8.88 -11.99 6.76
CA LYS A 229 -8.77 -13.43 7.07
C LYS A 229 -7.33 -13.93 6.80
N GLY A 230 -6.93 -15.01 7.45
CA GLY A 230 -5.59 -15.59 7.27
C GLY A 230 -4.90 -16.01 8.55
N ASP A 231 -3.59 -16.29 8.46
CA ASP A 231 -2.76 -16.75 9.57
C ASP A 231 -2.58 -15.63 10.61
N ILE A 232 -3.01 -15.89 11.84
CA ILE A 232 -2.94 -15.01 13.02
C ILE A 232 -2.10 -15.65 14.13
N THR A 233 -1.35 -16.70 13.82
CA THR A 233 -0.64 -17.53 14.79
C THR A 233 0.31 -16.68 15.63
N ALA A 234 1.03 -15.75 15.00
CA ALA A 234 1.97 -14.85 15.67
C ALA A 234 1.31 -13.87 16.66
N TRP A 235 -0.02 -13.73 16.66
CA TRP A 235 -0.74 -12.92 17.64
C TRP A 235 -1.08 -13.71 18.91
N TYR A 236 -1.14 -15.05 18.83
CA TYR A 236 -1.72 -15.89 19.86
C TYR A 236 -0.77 -16.96 20.41
N LEU A 237 0.04 -17.59 19.56
CA LEU A 237 0.99 -18.62 19.97
C LEU A 237 2.41 -18.07 19.98
N LYS A 238 3.22 -18.56 20.92
CA LYS A 238 4.67 -18.42 20.92
C LYS A 238 5.31 -19.75 20.55
N ASN A 239 6.58 -19.68 20.12
CA ASN A 239 7.38 -20.86 19.77
C ASN A 239 6.54 -21.88 18.99
N PHE A 240 5.87 -21.43 17.92
CA PHE A 240 4.76 -22.14 17.29
C PHE A 240 5.14 -22.78 15.96
N LYS A 241 6.36 -22.55 15.48
CA LYS A 241 6.87 -23.14 14.24
C LYS A 241 8.35 -23.38 14.35
N LYS A 242 8.83 -24.31 13.53
CA LYS A 242 10.24 -24.58 13.30
C LYS A 242 11.02 -23.31 12.87
N PRO A 243 12.24 -23.08 13.41
CA PRO A 243 12.86 -23.84 14.49
C PRO A 243 12.16 -23.56 15.83
N PHE A 244 11.73 -24.63 16.49
CA PHE A 244 11.28 -24.55 17.87
C PHE A 244 12.47 -24.40 18.80
N THR A 245 12.24 -23.85 19.98
CA THR A 245 13.23 -23.71 21.06
C THR A 245 12.82 -24.53 22.29
N SER A 246 13.80 -24.87 23.13
CA SER A 246 13.60 -25.62 24.37
C SER A 246 13.95 -24.80 25.60
N VAL A 247 13.16 -24.93 26.68
CA VAL A 247 13.48 -24.34 28.00
C VAL A 247 14.48 -25.18 28.79
N ALA A 248 14.52 -26.48 28.52
CA ALA A 248 15.47 -27.42 29.10
C ALA A 248 15.92 -28.40 28.00
N TYR A 249 17.20 -28.78 28.00
CA TYR A 249 17.80 -29.61 26.97
C TYR A 249 18.81 -30.58 27.59
N ASP A 250 18.85 -31.81 27.09
CA ASP A 250 19.75 -32.87 27.57
C ASP A 250 21.21 -32.70 27.09
N GLY A 251 21.47 -31.72 26.23
CA GLY A 251 22.78 -31.47 25.62
C GLY A 251 23.03 -32.25 24.33
N ASN A 252 22.08 -33.07 23.88
CA ASN A 252 22.24 -33.99 22.75
C ASN A 252 21.07 -33.99 21.75
N ARG A 253 19.86 -34.41 22.18
CA ARG A 253 18.71 -34.57 21.28
C ARG A 253 17.43 -34.04 21.91
N TRP A 254 17.14 -34.38 23.16
CA TRP A 254 15.83 -34.18 23.76
C TRP A 254 15.76 -32.93 24.62
N GLY A 255 14.61 -32.25 24.58
CA GLY A 255 14.35 -31.10 25.43
C GLY A 255 12.90 -30.98 25.82
N THR A 256 12.61 -30.02 26.70
CA THR A 256 11.24 -29.57 26.99
C THR A 256 10.97 -28.31 26.18
N LEU A 257 9.86 -28.29 25.44
CA LEU A 257 9.47 -27.19 24.57
C LEU A 257 9.35 -25.87 25.35
N ASN A 258 10.00 -24.81 24.87
CA ASN A 258 9.88 -23.47 25.47
C ASN A 258 8.50 -22.86 25.18
N ASP A 259 7.99 -21.99 26.07
CA ASP A 259 6.65 -21.36 26.00
C ASP A 259 5.43 -22.31 26.06
N TRP A 260 5.62 -23.63 25.97
CA TRP A 260 4.55 -24.62 26.07
C TRP A 260 4.61 -25.38 27.39
N ILE A 261 3.45 -25.61 28.00
CA ILE A 261 3.32 -26.45 29.19
C ILE A 261 3.39 -27.91 28.74
N THR A 262 4.47 -28.59 29.13
CA THR A 262 4.69 -30.00 28.84
C THR A 262 4.56 -30.82 30.11
N ASN A 263 3.60 -31.76 30.17
CA ASN A 263 3.38 -32.57 31.37
C ASN A 263 4.46 -33.65 31.57
N SER A 264 4.45 -34.31 32.74
CA SER A 264 5.42 -35.35 33.08
C SER A 264 5.36 -36.56 32.14
N SER A 265 4.16 -36.99 31.73
CA SER A 265 3.98 -38.12 30.81
C SER A 265 4.64 -37.89 29.45
N MET A 266 4.62 -36.65 28.94
CA MET A 266 5.27 -36.30 27.69
C MET A 266 6.81 -36.32 27.79
N LYS A 267 7.37 -36.31 28.99
CA LYS A 267 8.82 -36.23 29.26
C LYS A 267 9.45 -37.62 29.43
N ASN A 268 9.20 -38.50 28.46
CA ASN A 268 9.61 -39.90 28.51
C ASN A 268 11.11 -40.15 28.24
N HIS A 269 11.88 -39.14 27.85
CA HIS A 269 13.33 -39.24 27.62
C HIS A 269 14.12 -38.67 28.79
N ASN A 270 14.22 -39.43 29.90
CA ASN A 270 14.96 -39.03 31.11
C ASN A 270 14.57 -37.66 31.68
N GLY A 271 13.27 -37.33 31.66
CA GLY A 271 12.76 -36.04 32.14
C GLY A 271 12.68 -34.95 31.06
N PHE A 272 13.01 -35.26 29.81
CA PHE A 272 12.82 -34.41 28.64
C PHE A 272 11.80 -35.01 27.67
N GLY A 273 11.17 -34.15 26.84
CA GLY A 273 10.21 -34.56 25.83
C GLY A 273 9.36 -33.40 25.32
N GLY A 274 8.72 -33.58 24.17
CA GLY A 274 7.98 -32.54 23.44
C GLY A 274 8.86 -31.61 22.58
N PHE A 275 10.18 -31.76 22.61
CA PHE A 275 11.13 -31.11 21.71
C PHE A 275 12.28 -32.07 21.36
N ALA A 276 12.74 -32.01 20.11
CA ALA A 276 14.04 -32.54 19.72
C ALA A 276 14.84 -31.55 18.85
N SER A 277 16.17 -31.59 18.97
CA SER A 277 17.10 -30.80 18.12
C SER A 277 17.14 -31.27 16.66
N ASP A 278 16.51 -32.41 16.37
CA ASP A 278 16.28 -32.94 15.02
C ASP A 278 15.85 -31.84 14.05
N ASP A 279 16.41 -31.89 12.84
CA ASP A 279 16.06 -30.98 11.74
C ASP A 279 16.16 -29.48 12.07
N GLY A 280 16.91 -29.10 13.12
CA GLY A 280 17.07 -27.72 13.57
C GLY A 280 16.08 -27.27 14.65
N GLY A 281 15.34 -28.19 15.27
CA GLY A 281 14.42 -27.92 16.37
C GLY A 281 12.96 -28.11 15.97
N VAL A 282 12.39 -29.26 16.34
CA VAL A 282 11.00 -29.64 16.06
C VAL A 282 10.28 -30.09 17.32
N VAL A 283 8.95 -30.10 17.27
CA VAL A 283 8.18 -30.87 18.24
C VAL A 283 8.28 -32.33 17.84
N ASN A 284 9.05 -33.10 18.60
CA ASN A 284 9.21 -34.54 18.40
C ASN A 284 8.66 -35.30 19.61
N VAL A 285 7.85 -36.31 19.33
CA VAL A 285 7.30 -37.25 20.30
C VAL A 285 7.66 -38.65 19.81
N GLU A 286 8.38 -39.41 20.63
CA GLU A 286 8.87 -40.76 20.29
C GLU A 286 8.70 -41.67 21.51
N ALA A 287 8.04 -42.80 21.34
CA ALA A 287 7.90 -43.87 22.33
C ALA A 287 8.42 -45.17 21.72
N GLY A 288 9.25 -45.92 22.45
CA GLY A 288 10.01 -47.05 21.92
C GLY A 288 11.51 -46.74 21.78
N TRP A 289 12.27 -47.67 21.17
CA TRP A 289 13.71 -47.53 20.90
C TRP A 289 14.57 -47.08 22.11
N GLY A 290 14.19 -47.53 23.31
CA GLY A 290 14.85 -47.17 24.57
C GLY A 290 14.07 -46.17 25.44
N ALA A 291 12.97 -45.60 24.94
CA ALA A 291 12.05 -44.76 25.69
C ALA A 291 10.74 -45.50 26.03
N PRO A 292 10.13 -45.24 27.20
CA PRO A 292 8.88 -45.86 27.59
C PRO A 292 7.70 -45.33 26.77
N ALA A 293 6.59 -46.08 26.81
CA ALA A 293 5.30 -45.64 26.29
C ALA A 293 4.88 -44.30 26.91
N ILE A 294 4.13 -43.50 26.16
CA ILE A 294 3.55 -42.24 26.64
C ILE A 294 2.07 -42.47 26.86
N VAL A 295 1.62 -42.34 28.10
CA VAL A 295 0.21 -42.39 28.46
C VAL A 295 -0.20 -41.02 29.00
N ASN A 296 -1.18 -40.41 28.37
CA ASN A 296 -1.72 -39.09 28.69
C ASN A 296 -0.66 -37.98 28.55
N GLY A 297 0.14 -38.04 27.48
CA GLY A 297 1.14 -37.01 27.16
C GLY A 297 0.48 -35.73 26.68
N LYS A 298 0.88 -34.58 27.23
CA LYS A 298 0.27 -33.27 26.95
C LYS A 298 1.32 -32.21 26.64
N ILE A 299 1.07 -31.43 25.59
CA ILE A 299 1.67 -30.11 25.39
C ILE A 299 0.57 -29.08 25.14
N GLU A 300 0.59 -27.96 25.84
CA GLU A 300 -0.45 -26.92 25.70
C GLU A 300 0.10 -25.50 25.88
N GLN A 301 -0.55 -24.52 25.24
CA GLN A 301 -0.39 -23.11 25.51
C GLN A 301 -1.73 -22.50 25.92
N GLN A 302 -1.70 -21.62 26.92
CA GLN A 302 -2.84 -20.80 27.26
C GLN A 302 -2.87 -19.57 26.35
N VAL A 303 -3.98 -19.37 25.64
CA VAL A 303 -4.19 -18.23 24.74
C VAL A 303 -5.47 -17.50 25.06
N THR A 304 -5.47 -16.18 24.90
CA THR A 304 -6.67 -15.35 25.06
C THR A 304 -7.16 -14.91 23.68
N LEU A 305 -8.19 -15.59 23.19
CA LEU A 305 -8.79 -15.33 21.88
C LEU A 305 -9.80 -14.18 21.96
N LEU A 306 -9.88 -13.42 20.89
CA LEU A 306 -10.89 -12.38 20.71
C LEU A 306 -12.13 -12.98 20.02
N PRO A 307 -13.24 -12.24 19.90
CA PRO A 307 -14.35 -12.68 19.07
C PRO A 307 -13.90 -12.93 17.62
N GLY A 308 -14.30 -14.06 17.05
CA GLY A 308 -13.89 -14.45 15.72
C GLY A 308 -14.23 -15.88 15.37
N LYS A 309 -13.99 -16.24 14.11
CA LYS A 309 -14.06 -17.62 13.61
C LYS A 309 -12.66 -18.11 13.34
N TYR A 310 -12.31 -19.23 13.92
CA TYR A 310 -10.94 -19.72 13.94
C TYR A 310 -10.84 -21.12 13.39
N ARG A 311 -9.64 -21.45 12.91
CA ARG A 311 -9.18 -22.81 12.71
C ARG A 311 -7.85 -23.00 13.43
N PHE A 312 -7.76 -24.02 14.28
CA PHE A 312 -6.53 -24.45 14.95
C PHE A 312 -6.07 -25.79 14.39
N PHE A 313 -4.83 -25.86 13.93
CA PHE A 313 -4.27 -27.07 13.31
C PHE A 313 -2.75 -27.12 13.53
N CYS A 314 -2.12 -28.19 13.08
CA CYS A 314 -0.66 -28.31 13.05
C CYS A 314 -0.16 -28.77 11.68
N THR A 315 1.09 -28.44 11.36
CA THR A 315 1.82 -28.99 10.21
C THR A 315 2.59 -30.22 10.67
N LEU A 316 2.08 -31.40 10.33
CA LEU A 316 2.70 -32.70 10.60
C LEU A 316 3.78 -32.99 9.54
N SER A 317 5.02 -33.20 9.95
CA SER A 317 6.13 -33.47 9.01
C SER A 317 6.48 -34.96 8.90
N ALA A 318 6.28 -35.74 9.95
CA ALA A 318 6.47 -37.19 9.91
C ALA A 318 5.70 -37.91 11.02
N THR A 319 5.26 -39.14 10.76
CA THR A 319 4.69 -40.04 11.77
C THR A 319 4.62 -41.48 11.25
N ASN A 320 4.47 -42.46 12.14
CA ASN A 320 4.33 -43.89 11.79
C ASN A 320 3.16 -44.62 12.50
N TYR A 321 2.21 -43.90 13.12
CA TYR A 321 1.05 -44.53 13.77
C TYR A 321 -0.17 -44.62 12.83
N ASP A 322 -1.07 -45.59 13.06
CA ASP A 322 -2.22 -45.86 12.15
C ASP A 322 -3.61 -45.44 12.66
N GLN A 323 -3.84 -45.37 13.97
CA GLN A 323 -5.14 -45.03 14.62
C GLN A 323 -4.91 -43.92 15.64
N PRO A 324 -5.87 -43.00 15.91
CA PRO A 324 -5.60 -41.72 16.55
C PRO A 324 -4.97 -41.91 17.92
N PRO A 325 -3.64 -41.74 18.01
CA PRO A 325 -2.94 -41.81 19.26
C PRO A 325 -2.66 -40.40 19.74
N ALA A 326 -3.12 -39.37 19.02
CA ALA A 326 -2.88 -37.96 19.27
C ALA A 326 -4.05 -37.12 18.75
N TYR A 327 -4.52 -36.22 19.62
CA TYR A 327 -5.57 -35.24 19.35
C TYR A 327 -5.01 -33.84 19.50
N LEU A 328 -5.45 -32.93 18.63
CA LEU A 328 -5.49 -31.51 18.94
C LEU A 328 -6.66 -31.24 19.87
N VAL A 329 -6.47 -30.38 20.86
CA VAL A 329 -7.47 -30.14 21.91
C VAL A 329 -7.57 -28.66 22.24
N ILE A 330 -8.79 -28.19 22.47
CA ILE A 330 -9.12 -26.87 23.01
C ILE A 330 -9.94 -27.06 24.30
N SER A 331 -9.56 -26.38 25.37
CA SER A 331 -10.23 -26.42 26.69
C SER A 331 -10.38 -25.03 27.29
N LYS A 332 -11.28 -24.86 28.26
CA LYS A 332 -11.48 -23.58 28.97
C LYS A 332 -10.26 -23.22 29.83
N SER A 333 -9.94 -21.93 29.99
CA SER A 333 -8.71 -21.46 30.68
C SER A 333 -8.47 -21.98 32.09
N ASN A 334 -9.52 -22.21 32.87
CA ASN A 334 -9.41 -22.67 34.25
C ASN A 334 -9.14 -24.18 34.38
N LYS A 335 -9.10 -24.91 33.26
CA LYS A 335 -8.76 -26.33 33.20
C LYS A 335 -7.64 -26.54 32.20
N THR A 336 -6.63 -27.35 32.53
CA THR A 336 -5.71 -27.87 31.52
C THR A 336 -6.49 -28.67 30.46
N ILE A 337 -5.87 -29.01 29.33
CA ILE A 337 -6.46 -30.01 28.45
C ILE A 337 -6.78 -31.29 29.26
N PRO A 338 -7.95 -31.91 29.07
CA PRO A 338 -8.41 -33.03 29.88
C PRO A 338 -7.48 -34.23 29.74
N ASP A 339 -7.61 -35.17 30.68
CA ASP A 339 -6.97 -36.47 30.54
C ASP A 339 -7.58 -37.26 29.39
N TRP A 340 -6.81 -38.21 28.83
CA TRP A 340 -7.23 -39.06 27.72
C TRP A 340 -8.62 -39.69 27.92
N GLU A 341 -8.87 -40.26 29.09
CA GLU A 341 -10.14 -40.91 29.43
C GLU A 341 -11.31 -39.92 29.55
N GLN A 342 -10.99 -38.62 29.69
CA GLN A 342 -11.93 -37.51 29.87
C GLN A 342 -11.93 -36.57 28.66
N ILE A 343 -11.49 -37.02 27.48
CA ILE A 343 -11.36 -36.15 26.30
C ILE A 343 -12.68 -35.44 25.91
N ASN A 344 -13.83 -36.04 26.23
CA ASN A 344 -15.15 -35.45 26.01
C ASN A 344 -15.44 -34.22 26.89
N ASP A 345 -14.62 -33.94 27.91
CA ASP A 345 -14.69 -32.71 28.71
C ASP A 345 -13.99 -31.52 28.03
N ALA A 346 -13.25 -31.76 26.93
CA ALA A 346 -12.68 -30.70 26.12
C ALA A 346 -13.79 -29.83 25.50
N LEU A 347 -13.47 -28.58 25.19
CA LEU A 347 -14.37 -27.75 24.40
C LEU A 347 -14.54 -28.33 23.01
N LEU A 348 -13.43 -28.66 22.37
CA LEU A 348 -13.34 -29.28 21.05
C LEU A 348 -12.05 -30.09 20.95
N TYR A 349 -12.08 -31.17 20.17
CA TYR A 349 -10.89 -31.93 19.82
C TYR A 349 -11.04 -32.54 18.44
N THR A 350 -9.92 -32.86 17.80
CA THR A 350 -9.85 -33.61 16.55
C THR A 350 -8.53 -34.34 16.45
N GLU A 351 -8.44 -35.38 15.63
CA GLU A 351 -7.17 -36.06 15.37
C GLU A 351 -6.10 -35.09 14.84
N VAL A 352 -4.85 -35.28 15.26
CA VAL A 352 -3.72 -34.47 14.78
C VAL A 352 -3.55 -34.54 13.26
N LYS A 353 -3.95 -35.65 12.63
CA LYS A 353 -3.91 -35.85 11.18
C LYS A 353 -5.06 -35.18 10.42
N SER A 354 -6.04 -34.58 11.09
CA SER A 354 -7.17 -33.93 10.43
C SER A 354 -6.79 -32.54 9.88
N ASP A 355 -7.74 -31.90 9.20
CA ASP A 355 -7.60 -30.51 8.76
C ASP A 355 -7.61 -29.51 9.95
N GLY A 356 -7.92 -29.97 11.17
CA GLY A 356 -7.90 -29.16 12.39
C GLY A 356 -9.30 -28.80 12.92
N ILE A 357 -9.31 -28.02 14.00
CA ILE A 357 -10.50 -27.66 14.76
C ILE A 357 -11.03 -26.32 14.25
N TYR A 358 -12.25 -26.30 13.74
CA TYR A 358 -12.97 -25.08 13.37
C TYR A 358 -13.90 -24.66 14.52
N PHE A 359 -13.83 -23.39 14.93
CA PHE A 359 -14.59 -22.94 16.10
C PHE A 359 -14.89 -21.44 16.11
N ASP A 360 -15.95 -21.09 16.81
CA ASP A 360 -16.46 -19.72 16.95
C ASP A 360 -16.24 -19.22 18.39
N ILE A 361 -15.69 -18.02 18.52
CA ILE A 361 -15.57 -17.31 19.79
C ILE A 361 -16.48 -16.07 19.74
N LYS A 362 -17.43 -15.97 20.68
CA LYS A 362 -18.42 -14.88 20.71
C LYS A 362 -17.96 -13.68 21.53
N GLU A 363 -17.19 -13.94 22.58
CA GLU A 363 -16.62 -12.93 23.47
C GLU A 363 -15.17 -13.30 23.80
N LYS A 364 -14.39 -12.32 24.24
CA LYS A 364 -12.99 -12.54 24.62
C LYS A 364 -12.90 -13.67 25.65
N VAL A 365 -12.15 -14.72 25.35
CA VAL A 365 -12.05 -15.91 26.21
C VAL A 365 -10.63 -16.44 26.23
N THR A 366 -10.20 -16.87 27.39
CA THR A 366 -8.93 -17.59 27.54
C THR A 366 -9.20 -19.09 27.44
N VAL A 367 -8.39 -19.80 26.66
CA VAL A 367 -8.46 -21.23 26.42
C VAL A 367 -7.08 -21.85 26.51
N ASN A 368 -7.01 -23.14 26.80
CA ASN A 368 -5.81 -23.95 26.63
C ASN A 368 -5.92 -24.68 25.29
N MET A 369 -4.89 -24.55 24.45
CA MET A 369 -4.83 -25.14 23.11
C MET A 369 -3.56 -25.94 22.96
N GLY A 370 -3.66 -27.14 22.43
CA GLY A 370 -2.48 -27.99 22.30
C GLY A 370 -2.79 -29.39 21.81
N MET A 371 -2.01 -30.35 22.29
CA MET A 371 -2.03 -31.73 21.87
C MET A 371 -2.04 -32.68 23.06
N LEU A 372 -2.83 -33.74 22.95
CA LEU A 372 -2.95 -34.84 23.89
C LEU A 372 -2.68 -36.16 23.16
N LEU A 373 -1.87 -37.06 23.72
CA LEU A 373 -1.53 -38.32 23.07
C LEU A 373 -1.31 -39.51 24.00
N ASN A 374 -1.55 -40.70 23.45
CA ASN A 374 -1.19 -42.02 23.98
C ASN A 374 -0.36 -42.77 22.92
N PHE A 375 0.95 -42.87 23.12
CA PHE A 375 1.84 -43.61 22.24
C PHE A 375 2.29 -44.90 22.91
N GLN A 376 1.91 -46.03 22.34
CA GLN A 376 2.58 -47.31 22.61
C GLN A 376 4.02 -47.29 22.10
N PRO A 377 4.89 -48.22 22.55
CA PRO A 377 6.21 -48.38 21.95
C PRO A 377 6.12 -48.52 20.43
N ASP A 378 7.19 -48.10 19.75
CA ASP A 378 7.36 -48.08 18.30
C ASP A 378 6.50 -47.03 17.57
N HIS A 379 6.15 -45.94 18.25
CA HIS A 379 5.45 -44.80 17.64
C HIS A 379 6.24 -43.49 17.75
N TYR A 380 6.18 -42.69 16.68
CA TYR A 380 6.70 -41.34 16.67
C TYR A 380 5.85 -40.37 15.87
N MET A 381 6.08 -39.08 16.14
CA MET A 381 5.48 -37.97 15.43
C MET A 381 6.37 -36.73 15.50
N LYS A 382 6.48 -36.01 14.37
CA LYS A 382 7.14 -34.72 14.25
C LYS A 382 6.16 -33.65 13.76
N ILE A 383 6.14 -32.51 14.43
CA ILE A 383 5.33 -31.34 14.09
C ILE A 383 6.27 -30.15 13.81
N ASP A 384 6.06 -29.53 12.65
CA ASP A 384 6.81 -28.37 12.18
C ASP A 384 6.14 -27.04 12.54
N ALA A 385 4.83 -27.04 12.81
CA ALA A 385 4.11 -25.86 13.29
C ALA A 385 2.79 -26.19 13.99
N PHE A 386 2.38 -25.35 14.94
CA PHE A 386 1.00 -25.16 15.38
C PHE A 386 0.50 -23.83 14.83
N GLN A 387 -0.72 -23.80 14.30
CA GLN A 387 -1.24 -22.66 13.56
C GLN A 387 -2.66 -22.31 13.96
N ILE A 388 -2.93 -21.01 14.03
CA ILE A 388 -4.27 -20.45 14.21
C ILE A 388 -4.54 -19.52 13.03
N THR A 389 -5.65 -19.76 12.33
CA THR A 389 -6.09 -18.91 11.21
C THR A 389 -7.47 -18.33 11.51
N LEU A 390 -7.68 -17.08 11.11
CA LEU A 390 -8.98 -16.41 11.10
C LEU A 390 -9.72 -16.76 9.80
N GLN A 391 -10.96 -17.26 9.94
CA GLN A 391 -11.75 -17.89 8.87
C GLN A 391 -12.80 -17.00 8.23
#